data_AF-A0A497F3D0-F1
#
_entry.id   AF-A0A497F3D0-F1
#
_cell.length_a   1.000
_cell.length_b   1.000
_cell.length_c   1.000
_cell.angle_alpha   90.00
_cell.angle_beta   90.00
_cell.angle_gamma   90.00
#
_symmetry.space_group_name_H-M   'P 1'
#
loop_
_entity.id
_entity.type
_entity.pdbx_description
1 polymer ?
#
loop_
_entity_poly.entity_id
_entity_poly.type
_entity_poly.pdbx_seq_one_letter_code
_entity_poly.pdbx_strand_id
1 'polypeptide(L)'
;MSGIKKYVATRIINYVLVLLIVLSLTYVVMAPIADQALINMWRETLNARLRSDPKLIQSLRAKGITPEEWINEQLEVIKKREGLDKPWYERLPKRVFDMLIFKLGRSHMVRSFAGTRNIADIIFERIPFSVLLFTTSTLILIVLGLLIGLACARKPGSPIDVSFIIYALIGNSLPMWWLAMILVLVFVYYLHLFPPPVEIKAIVARPPPMTNPLDALTYVVNVFYYMSLPLLTIIVVSLGGQVYLMRNIVLTTMTEDFVFVARAKGLPERDVIYKHVLRA
;
A
#
# COMPACT_ATOMS: atom_id res chain seq x y z
N MET A 1 3.16 -26.63 -31.83
CA MET A 1 2.91 -25.17 -31.61
C MET A 1 1.49 -24.82 -31.12
N SER A 2 0.52 -25.75 -31.03
CA SER A 2 -0.85 -25.46 -30.52
C SER A 2 -0.96 -25.37 -28.99
N GLY A 3 -0.11 -26.10 -28.25
CA GLY A 3 -0.14 -26.14 -26.78
C GLY A 3 0.16 -24.80 -26.11
N ILE A 4 1.18 -24.06 -26.59
CA ILE A 4 1.57 -22.76 -26.03
C ILE A 4 0.47 -21.72 -26.25
N LYS A 5 -0.14 -21.66 -27.45
CA LYS A 5 -1.25 -20.73 -27.73
C LYS A 5 -2.45 -21.00 -26.83
N LYS A 6 -2.82 -22.28 -26.65
CA LYS A 6 -3.91 -22.68 -25.76
C LYS A 6 -3.58 -22.34 -24.31
N TYR A 7 -2.37 -22.63 -23.84
CA TYR A 7 -1.92 -22.31 -22.48
C TYR A 7 -2.00 -20.80 -22.18
N VAL A 8 -1.43 -19.98 -23.08
CA VAL A 8 -1.45 -18.52 -22.94
C VAL A 8 -2.87 -17.99 -22.96
N ALA A 9 -3.72 -18.46 -23.89
CA ALA A 9 -5.13 -18.05 -23.96
C ALA A 9 -5.88 -18.39 -22.67
N THR A 10 -5.74 -19.61 -22.14
CA THR A 10 -6.37 -20.01 -20.87
C THR A 10 -5.88 -19.14 -19.70
N ARG A 11 -4.58 -18.85 -19.62
CA ARG A 11 -4.02 -17.95 -18.59
C ARG A 11 -4.61 -16.54 -18.68
N ILE A 12 -4.68 -15.95 -19.88
CA ILE A 12 -5.25 -14.61 -20.08
C ILE A 12 -6.71 -14.59 -19.67
N ILE A 13 -7.51 -15.57 -20.11
CA ILE A 13 -8.92 -15.67 -19.73
C ILE A 13 -9.07 -15.78 -18.21
N ASN A 14 -8.28 -16.66 -17.58
CA ASN A 14 -8.30 -16.82 -16.13
C ASN A 14 -7.94 -15.52 -15.41
N TYR A 15 -6.93 -14.77 -15.88
CA TYR A 15 -6.57 -13.50 -15.26
C TYR A 15 -7.64 -12.43 -15.43
N VAL A 16 -8.26 -12.32 -16.61
CA VAL A 16 -9.36 -11.39 -16.83
C VAL A 16 -10.56 -11.75 -15.95
N LEU A 17 -10.91 -13.03 -15.83
CA LEU A 17 -11.98 -13.50 -14.96
C LEU A 17 -11.69 -13.22 -13.49
N VAL A 18 -10.48 -13.54 -13.02
CA VAL A 18 -10.06 -13.26 -11.64
C VAL A 18 -10.11 -11.76 -11.37
N LEU A 19 -9.62 -10.93 -12.30
CA LEU A 19 -9.68 -9.48 -12.16
C LEU A 19 -11.13 -8.96 -12.07
N LEU A 20 -12.02 -9.43 -12.96
CA LEU A 20 -13.43 -9.07 -12.93
C LEU A 20 -14.10 -9.46 -11.60
N ILE A 21 -13.81 -10.66 -11.10
CA ILE A 21 -14.31 -11.14 -9.81
C ILE A 21 -13.80 -10.25 -8.67
N VAL A 22 -12.49 -9.99 -8.61
CA VAL A 22 -11.88 -9.16 -7.55
C VAL A 22 -12.42 -7.74 -7.58
N LEU A 23 -12.54 -7.12 -8.75
CA LEU A 23 -13.11 -5.77 -8.89
C LEU A 23 -14.58 -5.74 -8.48
N SER A 24 -15.36 -6.72 -8.90
CA SER A 24 -16.78 -6.82 -8.54
C SER A 24 -16.95 -7.02 -7.04
N LEU A 25 -16.21 -7.94 -6.42
CA LEU A 25 -16.24 -8.18 -4.98
C LEU A 25 -15.82 -6.94 -4.19
N THR A 26 -14.74 -6.28 -4.63
CA THR A 26 -14.26 -5.04 -4.00
C THR A 26 -15.32 -3.96 -4.08
N TYR A 27 -15.97 -3.80 -5.24
CA TYR A 27 -17.08 -2.85 -5.40
C TYR A 27 -18.28 -3.22 -4.52
N VAL A 28 -18.67 -4.50 -4.45
CA VAL A 28 -19.80 -4.94 -3.61
C VAL A 28 -19.57 -4.61 -2.13
N VAL A 29 -18.35 -4.85 -1.63
CA VAL A 29 -18.02 -4.55 -0.23
C VAL A 29 -17.94 -3.04 0.01
N MET A 30 -17.36 -2.28 -0.93
CA MET A 30 -17.06 -0.87 -0.73
C MET A 30 -18.20 0.08 -1.11
N ALA A 31 -19.04 -0.26 -2.09
CA ALA A 31 -20.06 0.65 -2.63
C ALA A 31 -21.07 1.11 -1.57
N PRO A 32 -21.65 0.24 -0.72
CA PRO A 32 -22.57 0.69 0.33
C PRO A 32 -21.89 1.63 1.34
N ILE A 33 -20.65 1.32 1.71
CA ILE A 33 -19.84 2.13 2.64
C ILE A 33 -19.55 3.50 2.01
N ALA A 34 -19.15 3.52 0.74
CA ALA A 34 -18.83 4.72 0.00
C ALA A 34 -20.06 5.61 -0.23
N ASP A 35 -21.21 5.01 -0.58
CA ASP A 35 -22.47 5.74 -0.79
C ASP A 35 -22.92 6.42 0.51
N GLN A 36 -22.88 5.69 1.64
CA GLN A 36 -23.20 6.24 2.96
C GLN A 36 -22.22 7.35 3.36
N ALA A 37 -20.91 7.13 3.19
CA ALA A 37 -19.90 8.14 3.48
C ALA A 37 -20.10 9.42 2.65
N LEU A 38 -20.46 9.27 1.36
CA LEU A 38 -20.71 10.39 0.47
C LEU A 38 -21.97 11.18 0.88
N ILE A 39 -23.06 10.50 1.22
CA ILE A 39 -24.30 11.13 1.70
C ILE A 39 -24.04 11.87 3.03
N ASN A 40 -23.33 11.24 3.96
CA ASN A 40 -23.01 11.85 5.25
C ASN A 40 -22.12 13.09 5.09
N MET A 41 -21.10 13.02 4.24
CA MET A 41 -20.24 14.16 3.91
C MET A 41 -21.04 15.33 3.30
N TRP A 42 -21.97 15.05 2.39
CA TRP A 42 -22.85 16.10 1.83
C TRP A 42 -23.80 16.66 2.88
N ARG A 43 -24.39 15.83 3.73
CA ARG A 43 -25.23 16.26 4.85
C ARG A 43 -24.47 17.19 5.80
N GLU A 44 -23.25 16.83 6.17
CA GLU A 44 -22.37 17.68 6.99
C GLU A 44 -22.03 19.00 6.29
N THR A 45 -21.76 18.98 4.99
CA THR A 45 -21.50 20.18 4.20
C THR A 45 -22.71 21.11 4.16
N LEU A 46 -23.92 20.56 4.00
CA LEU A 46 -25.17 21.31 4.01
C LEU A 46 -25.47 21.89 5.40
N ASN A 47 -25.24 21.11 6.45
CA ASN A 47 -25.34 21.57 7.85
C ASN A 47 -24.36 22.71 8.15
N ALA A 48 -23.11 22.59 7.70
CA ALA A 48 -22.10 23.65 7.84
C ALA A 48 -22.51 24.92 7.09
N ARG A 49 -23.13 24.78 5.90
CA ARG A 49 -23.67 25.90 5.14
C ARG A 49 -24.81 26.62 5.85
N LEU A 50 -25.76 25.88 6.45
CA LEU A 50 -26.82 26.46 7.25
C LEU A 50 -26.28 27.26 8.45
N ARG A 51 -25.25 26.73 9.12
CA ARG A 51 -24.60 27.41 10.26
C ARG A 51 -23.83 28.66 9.85
N SER A 52 -23.24 28.66 8.65
CA SER A 52 -22.40 29.77 8.16
C SER A 52 -23.16 30.86 7.41
N ASP A 53 -24.39 30.60 6.96
CA ASP A 53 -25.23 31.56 6.23
C ASP A 53 -26.55 31.87 6.97
N PRO A 54 -26.57 32.87 7.87
CA PRO A 54 -27.78 33.27 8.57
C PRO A 54 -28.92 33.73 7.65
N LYS A 55 -28.61 34.26 6.45
CA LYS A 55 -29.61 34.70 5.48
C LYS A 55 -30.36 33.52 4.89
N LEU A 56 -29.68 32.39 4.70
CA LEU A 56 -30.31 31.16 4.24
C LEU A 56 -31.37 30.68 5.24
N ILE A 57 -31.05 30.63 6.55
CA ILE A 57 -32.02 30.25 7.59
C ILE A 57 -33.23 31.18 7.60
N GLN A 58 -33.01 32.49 7.48
CA GLN A 58 -34.10 33.47 7.42
C GLN A 58 -34.99 33.24 6.18
N SER A 59 -34.40 32.94 5.03
CA SER A 59 -35.13 32.63 3.79
C SER A 59 -35.94 31.34 3.88
N LEU A 60 -35.43 30.31 4.56
CA LEU A 60 -36.13 29.06 4.80
C LEU A 60 -37.32 29.28 5.73
N ARG A 61 -37.13 30.04 6.81
CA ARG A 61 -38.22 30.44 7.72
C ARG A 61 -39.32 31.23 6.99
N ALA A 62 -38.94 32.16 6.10
CA ALA A 62 -39.89 32.92 5.30
C ALA A 62 -40.71 32.04 4.33
N LYS A 63 -40.13 30.93 3.87
CA LYS A 63 -40.81 29.92 3.02
C LYS A 63 -41.56 28.85 3.82
N GLY A 64 -41.50 28.88 5.15
CA GLY A 64 -42.07 27.85 6.02
C GLY A 64 -41.37 26.49 5.94
N ILE A 65 -40.16 26.42 5.37
CA ILE A 65 -39.41 25.17 5.19
C ILE A 65 -38.50 24.96 6.38
N THR A 66 -38.52 23.77 6.98
CA THR A 66 -37.60 23.44 8.06
C THR A 66 -36.18 23.19 7.53
N PRO A 67 -35.13 23.45 8.32
CA PRO A 67 -33.75 23.17 7.90
C PRO A 67 -33.53 21.70 7.49
N GLU A 68 -34.22 20.75 8.14
CA GLU A 68 -34.12 19.33 7.81
C GLU A 68 -34.78 18.99 6.48
N GLU A 69 -35.96 19.55 6.18
CA GLU A 69 -36.62 19.39 4.89
C GLU A 69 -35.76 19.93 3.75
N TRP A 70 -35.16 21.11 3.92
CA TRP A 70 -34.24 21.67 2.93
C TRP A 70 -33.02 20.77 2.71
N ILE A 71 -32.41 20.23 3.78
CA ILE A 71 -31.28 19.30 3.65
C ILE A 71 -31.70 18.06 2.86
N ASN A 72 -32.84 17.46 3.20
CA ASN A 72 -33.32 16.26 2.51
C ASN A 72 -33.60 16.53 1.03
N GLU A 73 -34.18 17.69 0.69
CA GLU A 73 -34.38 18.12 -0.70
C GLU A 73 -33.04 18.24 -1.45
N GLN A 74 -32.05 18.91 -0.85
CA GLN A 74 -30.72 19.03 -1.45
C GLN A 74 -30.02 17.68 -1.59
N LEU A 75 -30.18 16.78 -0.62
CA LEU A 75 -29.63 15.43 -0.69
C LEU A 75 -30.25 14.61 -1.82
N GLU A 76 -31.55 14.74 -2.09
CA GLU A 76 -32.19 14.06 -3.24
C GLU A 76 -31.65 14.56 -4.58
N VAL A 77 -31.42 15.88 -4.71
CA VAL A 77 -30.76 16.45 -5.90
C VAL A 77 -29.35 15.90 -6.07
N ILE A 78 -28.59 15.81 -4.98
CA ILE A 78 -27.22 15.27 -5.00
C ILE A 78 -27.23 13.78 -5.35
N LYS A 79 -28.13 12.98 -4.75
CA LYS A 79 -28.24 11.54 -5.04
C LYS A 79 -28.46 11.29 -6.53
N LYS A 80 -29.38 12.03 -7.15
CA LYS A 80 -29.63 11.93 -8.61
C LYS A 80 -28.42 12.32 -9.44
N ARG A 81 -27.70 13.39 -9.08
CA ARG A 81 -26.49 13.84 -9.81
C ARG A 81 -25.36 12.81 -9.74
N GLU A 82 -25.17 12.18 -8.58
CA GLU A 82 -24.11 11.20 -8.34
C GLU A 82 -24.50 9.76 -8.74
N GLY A 83 -25.76 9.55 -9.15
CA GLY A 83 -26.31 8.24 -9.49
C GLY A 83 -26.61 7.34 -8.29
N LEU A 84 -26.66 7.91 -7.08
CA LEU A 84 -26.99 7.22 -5.82
C LEU A 84 -28.49 6.98 -5.65
N ASP A 85 -29.31 7.50 -6.56
CA ASP A 85 -30.73 7.18 -6.69
C ASP A 85 -30.94 5.71 -7.07
N LYS A 86 -29.95 5.09 -7.74
CA LYS A 86 -29.99 3.68 -8.15
C LYS A 86 -29.30 2.77 -7.14
N PRO A 87 -29.85 1.57 -6.89
CA PRO A 87 -29.18 0.55 -6.10
C PRO A 87 -27.76 0.27 -6.60
N TRP A 88 -26.85 -0.06 -5.69
CA TRP A 88 -25.43 -0.26 -6.02
C TRP A 88 -25.20 -1.33 -7.10
N TYR A 89 -26.05 -2.37 -7.14
CA TYR A 89 -25.92 -3.48 -8.09
C TYR A 89 -26.22 -3.06 -9.54
N GLU A 90 -27.11 -2.11 -9.77
CA GLU A 90 -27.38 -1.58 -11.12
C GLU A 90 -26.19 -0.76 -11.65
N ARG A 91 -25.44 -0.12 -10.75
CA ARG A 91 -24.24 0.65 -11.09
C ARG A 91 -23.01 -0.23 -11.31
N LEU A 92 -23.02 -1.47 -10.81
CA LEU A 92 -21.85 -2.35 -10.77
C LEU A 92 -21.24 -2.59 -12.16
N PRO A 93 -22.00 -3.00 -13.21
CA PRO A 93 -21.39 -3.33 -14.50
C PRO A 93 -20.63 -2.16 -15.12
N LYS A 94 -21.24 -0.96 -15.10
CA LYS A 94 -20.61 0.26 -15.59
C LYS A 94 -19.38 0.63 -14.77
N ARG A 95 -19.46 0.56 -13.44
CA ARG A 95 -18.34 0.92 -12.56
C ARG A 95 -17.15 -0.02 -12.73
N VAL A 96 -17.39 -1.32 -12.83
CA VAL A 96 -16.32 -2.31 -13.09
C VAL A 96 -15.71 -2.09 -14.48
N PHE A 97 -16.54 -1.84 -15.50
CA PHE A 97 -16.04 -1.52 -16.83
C PHE A 97 -15.20 -0.24 -16.86
N ASP A 98 -15.68 0.84 -16.25
CA ASP A 98 -14.97 2.12 -16.14
C ASP A 98 -13.61 1.94 -15.41
N MET A 99 -13.52 1.07 -14.41
CA MET A 99 -12.25 0.73 -13.74
C MET A 99 -11.26 0.04 -14.68
N LEU A 100 -11.71 -0.89 -15.52
CA LEU A 100 -10.84 -1.62 -16.46
C LEU A 100 -10.22 -0.71 -17.53
N ILE A 101 -10.95 0.32 -17.95
CA ILE A 101 -10.47 1.31 -18.94
C ILE A 101 -9.87 2.57 -18.29
N PHE A 102 -9.58 2.52 -16.99
CA PHE A 102 -9.00 3.62 -16.20
C PHE A 102 -9.83 4.92 -16.18
N LYS A 103 -11.14 4.85 -16.42
CA LYS A 103 -12.08 5.97 -16.25
C LYS A 103 -12.57 6.05 -14.81
N LEU A 104 -11.66 6.35 -13.90
CA LEU A 104 -11.90 6.26 -12.45
C LEU A 104 -12.78 7.39 -11.88
N GLY A 105 -12.96 8.49 -12.61
CA GLY A 105 -13.79 9.62 -12.20
C GLY A 105 -13.08 10.64 -11.32
N ARG A 106 -13.83 11.33 -10.47
CA ARG A 106 -13.36 12.43 -9.62
C ARG A 106 -13.50 12.11 -8.14
N SER A 107 -12.53 12.53 -7.33
CA SER A 107 -12.54 12.40 -5.88
C SER A 107 -13.26 13.59 -5.23
N HIS A 108 -13.99 13.31 -4.17
CA HIS A 108 -14.65 14.32 -3.34
C HIS A 108 -13.83 14.69 -2.09
N MET A 109 -12.92 13.80 -1.67
CA MET A 109 -12.17 13.94 -0.41
C MET A 109 -10.70 14.28 -0.62
N VAL A 110 -10.10 13.76 -1.69
CA VAL A 110 -8.66 13.85 -1.93
C VAL A 110 -8.40 14.63 -3.21
N ARG A 111 -7.30 15.37 -3.24
CA ARG A 111 -6.79 16.04 -4.43
C ARG A 111 -5.38 15.57 -4.76
N SER A 112 -5.03 15.76 -6.03
CA SER A 112 -3.68 15.61 -6.53
C SER A 112 -2.78 16.70 -5.92
N PHE A 113 -1.47 16.54 -6.01
CA PHE A 113 -0.51 17.55 -5.55
C PHE A 113 -0.63 18.87 -6.33
N ALA A 114 -0.97 18.78 -7.61
CA ALA A 114 -1.35 19.92 -8.45
C ALA A 114 -2.75 20.47 -8.17
N GLY A 115 -3.52 19.84 -7.26
CA GLY A 115 -4.86 20.28 -6.85
C GLY A 115 -6.01 19.73 -7.70
N THR A 116 -5.74 18.83 -8.66
CA THR A 116 -6.81 18.22 -9.47
C THR A 116 -7.65 17.27 -8.63
N ARG A 117 -8.91 17.06 -9.03
CA ARG A 117 -9.81 16.07 -8.42
C ARG A 117 -9.87 14.76 -9.21
N ASN A 118 -9.15 14.63 -10.31
CA ASN A 118 -9.22 13.40 -11.11
C ASN A 118 -8.51 12.26 -10.35
N ILE A 119 -9.17 11.12 -10.25
CA ILE A 119 -8.65 9.98 -9.47
C ILE A 119 -7.40 9.36 -10.13
N ALA A 120 -7.35 9.34 -11.46
CA ALA A 120 -6.18 8.85 -12.19
C ALA A 120 -4.92 9.64 -11.82
N ASP A 121 -4.96 10.98 -11.89
CA ASP A 121 -3.84 11.86 -11.52
C ASP A 121 -3.38 11.60 -10.07
N ILE A 122 -4.33 11.51 -9.14
CA ILE A 122 -4.07 11.23 -7.71
C ILE A 122 -3.32 9.91 -7.53
N ILE A 123 -3.71 8.86 -8.26
CA ILE A 123 -3.09 7.53 -8.16
C ILE A 123 -1.69 7.56 -8.80
N PHE A 124 -1.56 8.10 -10.01
CA PHE A 124 -0.29 8.12 -10.74
C PHE A 124 0.78 8.96 -10.04
N GLU A 125 0.40 10.03 -9.33
CA GLU A 125 1.33 10.80 -8.49
C GLU A 125 1.87 10.01 -7.29
N ARG A 126 1.17 8.96 -6.81
CA ARG A 126 1.53 8.20 -5.61
C ARG A 126 2.23 6.88 -5.91
N ILE A 127 1.90 6.24 -7.04
CA ILE A 127 2.49 4.95 -7.46
C ILE A 127 4.03 4.94 -7.37
N PRO A 128 4.76 5.95 -7.89
CA PRO A 128 6.22 5.94 -7.86
C PRO A 128 6.80 5.83 -6.44
N PHE A 129 6.19 6.50 -5.46
CA PHE A 129 6.62 6.44 -4.06
C PHE A 129 6.34 5.08 -3.43
N SER A 130 5.19 4.47 -3.76
CA SER A 130 4.90 3.10 -3.33
C SER A 130 5.89 2.10 -3.92
N VAL A 131 6.16 2.20 -5.23
CA VAL A 131 7.16 1.35 -5.90
C VAL A 131 8.54 1.55 -5.27
N LEU A 132 8.96 2.79 -5.04
CA LEU A 132 10.24 3.10 -4.41
C LEU A 132 10.34 2.48 -3.01
N LEU A 133 9.34 2.70 -2.14
CA LEU A 133 9.34 2.17 -0.78
C LEU A 133 9.38 0.64 -0.76
N PHE A 134 8.46 -0.01 -1.47
CA PHE A 134 8.37 -1.47 -1.46
C PHE A 134 9.60 -2.10 -2.11
N THR A 135 10.05 -1.60 -3.26
CA THR A 135 11.25 -2.13 -3.93
C THR A 135 12.49 -2.01 -3.03
N THR A 136 12.69 -0.84 -2.42
CA THR A 136 13.81 -0.61 -1.50
C THR A 136 13.74 -1.54 -0.30
N SER A 137 12.56 -1.69 0.32
CA SER A 137 12.35 -2.59 1.45
C SER A 137 12.61 -4.05 1.07
N THR A 138 12.13 -4.50 -0.09
CA THR A 138 12.31 -5.86 -0.59
C THR A 138 13.78 -6.14 -0.87
N LEU A 139 14.52 -5.21 -1.49
CA LEU A 139 15.95 -5.38 -1.73
C LEU A 139 16.73 -5.51 -0.43
N ILE A 140 16.45 -4.66 0.56
CA ILE A 140 17.09 -4.75 1.88
C ILE A 140 16.75 -6.07 2.55
N LEU A 141 15.47 -6.49 2.53
CA LEU A 141 15.02 -7.76 3.09
C LEU A 141 15.68 -8.96 2.41
N ILE A 142 15.83 -8.95 1.08
CA ILE A 142 16.52 -10.01 0.35
C ILE A 142 17.98 -10.08 0.78
N VAL A 143 18.69 -8.94 0.80
CA VAL A 143 20.11 -8.90 1.18
C VAL A 143 20.30 -9.36 2.63
N LEU A 144 19.56 -8.79 3.57
CA LEU A 144 19.66 -9.16 4.99
C LEU A 144 19.20 -10.60 5.23
N GLY A 145 18.09 -11.01 4.62
CA GLY A 145 17.57 -12.37 4.68
C GLY A 145 18.57 -13.40 4.16
N LEU A 146 19.24 -13.10 3.03
CA LEU A 146 20.30 -13.91 2.47
C LEU A 146 21.49 -14.04 3.43
N LEU A 147 22.03 -12.91 3.89
CA LEU A 147 23.22 -12.89 4.75
C LEU A 147 22.97 -13.59 6.10
N ILE A 148 21.87 -13.26 6.75
CA ILE A 148 21.54 -13.77 8.08
C ILE A 148 21.00 -15.20 7.99
N GLY A 149 20.13 -15.51 7.02
CA GLY A 149 19.58 -16.85 6.81
C GLY A 149 20.67 -17.87 6.49
N LEU A 150 21.64 -17.49 5.66
CA LEU A 150 22.84 -18.28 5.40
C LEU A 150 23.67 -18.50 6.68
N ALA A 151 23.87 -17.45 7.48
CA ALA A 151 24.61 -17.56 8.75
C ALA A 151 23.90 -18.52 9.73
N CYS A 152 22.58 -18.49 9.80
CA CYS A 152 21.77 -19.39 10.62
C CYS A 152 21.85 -20.85 10.11
N ALA A 153 21.78 -21.05 8.79
CA ALA A 153 21.80 -22.37 8.17
C ALA A 153 23.15 -23.10 8.29
N ARG A 154 24.27 -22.37 8.44
CA ARG A 154 25.61 -22.96 8.62
C ARG A 154 25.73 -23.82 9.87
N LYS A 155 25.09 -23.40 10.96
CA LYS A 155 25.11 -24.12 12.23
C LYS A 155 23.71 -24.09 12.83
N PRO A 156 22.83 -25.00 12.40
CA PRO A 156 21.48 -25.12 12.95
C PRO A 156 21.53 -25.32 14.46
N GLY A 157 20.65 -24.62 15.19
CA GLY A 157 20.62 -24.63 16.65
C GLY A 157 21.71 -23.79 17.33
N SER A 158 22.54 -23.06 16.57
CA SER A 158 23.44 -22.06 17.15
C SER A 158 22.64 -20.91 17.82
N PRO A 159 23.25 -20.16 18.76
CA PRO A 159 22.58 -19.01 19.37
C PRO A 159 22.06 -18.00 18.35
N ILE A 160 22.80 -17.76 17.27
CA ILE A 160 22.38 -16.86 16.17
C ILE A 160 21.11 -17.39 15.51
N ASP A 161 21.09 -18.69 15.18
CA ASP A 161 19.93 -19.34 14.58
C ASP A 161 18.69 -19.25 15.48
N VAL A 162 18.85 -19.62 16.76
CA VAL A 162 17.76 -19.59 17.74
C VAL A 162 17.24 -18.16 17.96
N SER A 163 18.13 -17.17 18.07
CA SER A 163 17.73 -15.76 18.22
C SER A 163 16.89 -15.27 17.04
N PHE A 164 17.26 -15.60 15.81
CA PHE A 164 16.49 -15.19 14.63
C PHE A 164 15.19 -15.95 14.47
N ILE A 165 15.11 -17.20 14.91
CA ILE A 165 13.84 -17.96 14.97
C ILE A 165 12.88 -17.30 15.98
N ILE A 166 13.37 -16.95 17.18
CA ILE A 166 12.57 -16.23 18.18
C ILE A 166 12.12 -14.87 17.64
N TYR A 167 13.02 -14.13 17.00
CA TYR A 167 12.67 -12.87 16.36
C TYR A 167 11.64 -13.05 15.24
N ALA A 168 11.73 -14.11 14.44
CA ALA A 168 10.72 -14.42 13.43
C ALA A 168 9.34 -14.69 14.03
N LEU A 169 9.28 -15.40 15.15
CA LEU A 169 8.03 -15.66 15.87
C LEU A 169 7.42 -14.36 16.39
N ILE A 170 8.22 -13.51 17.04
CA ILE A 170 7.75 -12.23 17.58
C ILE A 170 7.35 -11.27 16.45
N GLY A 171 8.23 -11.08 15.47
CA GLY A 171 8.04 -10.14 14.36
C GLY A 171 6.80 -10.45 13.52
N ASN A 172 6.57 -11.72 13.18
CA ASN A 172 5.36 -12.12 12.44
C ASN A 172 4.08 -12.03 13.28
N SER A 173 4.19 -12.05 14.61
CA SER A 173 3.02 -11.92 15.51
C SER A 173 2.59 -10.47 15.71
N LEU A 174 3.50 -9.50 15.46
CA LEU A 174 3.19 -8.08 15.60
C LEU A 174 2.44 -7.57 14.36
N PRO A 175 1.24 -6.98 14.53
CA PRO A 175 0.57 -6.33 13.42
C PRO A 175 1.42 -5.15 12.91
N MET A 176 1.72 -5.13 11.61
CA MET A 176 2.57 -4.10 11.01
C MET A 176 2.05 -2.68 11.27
N TRP A 177 0.72 -2.48 11.18
CA TRP A 177 0.09 -1.20 11.46
C TRP A 177 0.26 -0.76 12.92
N TRP A 178 0.29 -1.71 13.87
CA TRP A 178 0.44 -1.40 15.29
C TRP A 178 1.86 -0.95 15.61
N LEU A 179 2.86 -1.67 15.07
CA LEU A 179 4.25 -1.23 15.19
C LEU A 179 4.46 0.14 14.52
N ALA A 180 3.86 0.37 13.35
CA ALA A 180 3.92 1.67 12.68
C ALA A 180 3.40 2.80 13.59
N MET A 181 2.28 2.58 14.30
CA MET A 181 1.73 3.57 15.24
C MET A 181 2.67 3.85 16.42
N ILE A 182 3.31 2.81 16.97
CA ILE A 182 4.30 2.99 18.04
C ILE A 182 5.53 3.75 17.55
N LEU A 183 6.04 3.40 16.38
CA LEU A 183 7.19 4.07 15.79
C LEU A 183 6.87 5.54 15.52
N VAL A 184 5.67 5.86 15.04
CA VAL A 184 5.21 7.25 14.94
C VAL A 184 5.15 7.92 16.32
N LEU A 185 4.53 7.29 17.31
CA LEU A 185 4.44 7.84 18.67
C LEU A 185 5.84 8.17 19.25
N VAL A 186 6.78 7.23 19.17
CA VAL A 186 8.12 7.40 19.72
C VAL A 186 8.94 8.40 18.91
N PHE A 187 9.06 8.18 17.59
CA PHE A 187 10.01 8.93 16.77
C PHE A 187 9.49 10.28 16.30
N VAL A 188 8.18 10.44 16.12
CA VAL A 188 7.57 11.72 15.71
C VAL A 188 7.19 12.55 16.94
N TYR A 189 6.47 11.97 17.91
CA TYR A 189 5.89 12.76 19.01
C TYR A 189 6.79 12.90 20.24
N TYR A 190 7.53 11.86 20.65
CA TYR A 190 8.40 11.96 21.82
C TYR A 190 9.81 12.46 21.47
N LEU A 191 10.45 11.83 20.48
CA LEU A 191 11.83 12.13 20.11
C LEU A 191 11.97 13.27 19.11
N HIS A 192 10.87 13.65 18.43
CA HIS A 192 10.86 14.70 17.40
C HIS A 192 11.93 14.50 16.31
N LEU A 193 12.29 13.23 16.04
CA LEU A 193 13.28 12.83 15.06
C LEU A 193 12.75 12.84 13.63
N PHE A 194 11.43 12.87 13.46
CA PHE A 194 10.73 12.99 12.19
C PHE A 194 9.58 13.99 12.34
N PRO A 195 9.23 14.76 11.29
CA PRO A 195 8.13 15.70 11.38
C PRO A 195 6.77 15.00 11.32
N PRO A 196 5.70 15.71 11.73
CA PRO A 196 4.34 15.19 11.68
C PRO A 196 3.89 14.82 10.25
N PRO A 197 2.99 13.85 10.08
CA PRO A 197 2.51 13.39 8.76
C PRO A 197 1.96 14.49 7.83
N VAL A 198 1.45 15.58 8.40
CA VAL A 198 0.88 16.71 7.63
C VAL A 198 1.98 17.48 6.90
N GLU A 199 3.16 17.63 7.50
CA GLU A 199 4.29 18.35 6.92
C GLU A 199 4.99 17.53 5.82
N ILE A 200 5.00 16.19 5.95
CA ILE A 200 5.52 15.28 4.93
C ILE A 200 4.82 15.49 3.58
N LYS A 201 3.49 15.67 3.61
CA LYS A 201 2.72 16.00 2.40
C LYS A 201 3.14 17.34 1.82
N ALA A 202 3.45 18.35 2.62
CA ALA A 202 3.83 19.66 2.08
C ALA A 202 5.19 19.62 1.35
N ILE A 203 6.14 18.81 1.85
CA ILE A 203 7.52 18.78 1.37
C ILE A 203 7.71 17.81 0.20
N VAL A 204 7.06 16.65 0.23
CA VAL A 204 7.22 15.62 -0.83
C VAL A 204 6.29 15.87 -2.03
N ALA A 205 5.11 16.49 -1.79
CA ALA A 205 4.11 16.74 -2.84
C ALA A 205 4.54 17.79 -3.89
N ARG A 206 5.44 18.70 -3.53
CA ARG A 206 5.84 19.82 -4.39
C ARG A 206 7.33 19.68 -4.71
N PRO A 207 7.69 18.88 -5.74
CA PRO A 207 9.07 18.86 -6.19
C PRO A 207 9.47 20.30 -6.56
N PRO A 208 10.62 20.81 -6.06
CA PRO A 208 11.09 22.13 -6.43
C PRO A 208 11.30 22.21 -7.95
N PRO A 209 11.19 23.40 -8.57
CA PRO A 209 11.65 23.57 -9.94
C PRO A 209 13.10 23.10 -9.98
N MET A 210 13.38 22.03 -10.74
CA MET A 210 14.69 21.36 -10.80
C MET A 210 15.73 22.20 -11.57
N THR A 211 15.71 23.52 -11.36
CA THR A 211 16.57 24.50 -12.01
C THR A 211 17.97 24.52 -11.40
N ASN A 212 18.12 24.18 -10.11
CA ASN A 212 19.40 24.03 -9.45
C ASN A 212 19.65 22.55 -9.05
N PRO A 213 20.87 22.02 -9.26
CA PRO A 213 21.22 20.66 -8.82
C PRO A 213 21.10 20.45 -7.30
N LEU A 214 21.30 21.51 -6.50
CA LEU A 214 21.19 21.46 -5.03
C LEU A 214 19.74 21.23 -4.57
N ASP A 215 18.78 21.81 -5.27
CA ASP A 215 17.35 21.66 -4.96
C ASP A 215 16.89 20.22 -5.26
N ALA A 216 17.39 19.63 -6.35
CA ALA A 216 17.15 18.24 -6.71
C ALA A 216 17.74 17.26 -5.67
N LEU A 217 18.98 17.49 -5.23
CA LEU A 217 19.61 16.66 -4.19
C LEU A 217 18.86 16.74 -2.87
N THR A 218 18.47 17.95 -2.44
CA THR A 218 17.71 18.19 -1.21
C THR A 218 16.36 17.46 -1.25
N TYR A 219 15.68 17.48 -2.40
CA TYR A 219 14.44 16.73 -2.59
C TYR A 219 14.64 15.23 -2.43
N VAL A 220 15.67 14.66 -3.05
CA VAL A 220 15.99 13.23 -2.94
C VAL A 220 16.28 12.84 -1.49
N VAL A 221 17.15 13.58 -0.80
CA VAL A 221 17.47 13.31 0.62
C VAL A 221 16.21 13.35 1.49
N ASN A 222 15.34 14.34 1.26
CA ASN A 222 14.06 14.43 1.95
C ASN A 222 13.17 13.22 1.68
N VAL A 223 13.06 12.74 0.44
CA VAL A 223 12.29 11.53 0.12
C VAL A 223 12.83 10.31 0.88
N PHE A 224 14.15 10.12 0.90
CA PHE A 224 14.79 9.01 1.64
C PHE A 224 14.57 9.11 3.16
N TYR A 225 14.67 10.30 3.72
CA TYR A 225 14.43 10.56 5.13
C TYR A 225 12.95 10.32 5.51
N TYR A 226 11.99 10.79 4.73
CA TYR A 226 10.57 10.56 5.03
C TYR A 226 10.14 9.11 4.85
N MET A 227 10.76 8.37 3.94
CA MET A 227 10.46 6.96 3.77
C MET A 227 11.19 6.06 4.79
N SER A 228 12.18 6.56 5.53
CA SER A 228 12.99 5.70 6.41
C SER A 228 12.17 5.10 7.55
N LEU A 229 11.19 5.82 8.09
CA LEU A 229 10.34 5.32 9.18
C LEU A 229 9.39 4.19 8.69
N PRO A 230 8.62 4.35 7.60
CA PRO A 230 7.89 3.23 6.99
C PRO A 230 8.80 2.06 6.58
N LEU A 231 9.98 2.37 6.02
CA LEU A 231 10.96 1.37 5.60
C LEU A 231 11.45 0.54 6.80
N LEU A 232 11.76 1.19 7.92
CA LEU A 232 12.13 0.53 9.17
C LEU A 232 11.02 -0.37 9.67
N THR A 233 9.76 0.10 9.66
CA THR A 233 8.61 -0.73 10.05
C THR A 233 8.54 -2.02 9.25
N ILE A 234 8.64 -1.92 7.91
CA ILE A 234 8.58 -3.08 7.03
C ILE A 234 9.73 -4.04 7.32
N ILE A 235 10.95 -3.52 7.47
CA ILE A 235 12.13 -4.35 7.75
C ILE A 235 11.97 -5.05 9.11
N VAL A 236 11.60 -4.34 10.17
CA VAL A 236 11.48 -4.91 11.52
C VAL A 236 10.41 -5.99 11.62
N VAL A 237 9.31 -5.87 10.88
CA VAL A 237 8.24 -6.88 10.91
C VAL A 237 8.59 -8.07 10.03
N SER A 238 9.08 -7.83 8.81
CA SER A 238 9.23 -8.87 7.79
C SER A 238 10.57 -9.59 7.80
N LEU A 239 11.62 -9.01 8.40
CA LEU A 239 12.98 -9.59 8.36
C LEU A 239 13.03 -11.00 8.95
N GLY A 240 12.36 -11.24 10.08
CA GLY A 240 12.39 -12.55 10.72
C GLY A 240 11.81 -13.66 9.84
N GLY A 241 10.66 -13.40 9.20
CA GLY A 241 10.07 -14.33 8.22
C GLY A 241 10.99 -14.57 7.01
N GLN A 242 11.62 -13.51 6.50
CA GLN A 242 12.54 -13.61 5.37
C GLN A 242 13.81 -14.42 5.70
N VAL A 243 14.39 -14.21 6.88
CA VAL A 243 15.53 -15.00 7.38
C VAL A 243 15.15 -16.46 7.54
N TYR A 244 13.98 -16.75 8.13
CA TYR A 244 13.48 -18.10 8.31
C TYR A 244 13.28 -18.83 6.96
N LEU A 245 12.66 -18.16 5.99
CA LEU A 245 12.48 -18.70 4.64
C LEU A 245 13.83 -19.02 3.99
N MET A 246 14.76 -18.07 3.99
CA MET A 246 16.09 -18.27 3.39
C MET A 246 16.85 -19.40 4.06
N ARG A 247 16.84 -19.45 5.40
CA ARG A 247 17.47 -20.52 6.16
C ARG A 247 16.94 -21.90 5.73
N ASN A 248 15.61 -22.03 5.58
CA ASN A 248 15.00 -23.29 5.16
C ASN A 248 15.37 -23.66 3.73
N ILE A 249 15.39 -22.70 2.80
CA ILE A 249 15.86 -22.93 1.43
C ILE A 249 17.30 -23.46 1.46
N VAL A 250 18.21 -22.79 2.16
CA VAL A 250 19.61 -23.22 2.27
C VAL A 250 19.74 -24.62 2.89
N LEU A 251 18.96 -24.93 3.94
CA LEU A 251 18.97 -26.27 4.56
C LEU A 251 18.47 -27.36 3.62
N THR A 252 17.38 -27.11 2.89
CA THR A 252 16.86 -28.06 1.90
C THR A 252 17.86 -28.25 0.75
N THR A 253 18.41 -27.17 0.21
CA THR A 253 19.40 -27.24 -0.87
C THR A 253 20.68 -27.96 -0.44
N MET A 254 21.10 -27.84 0.82
CA MET A 254 22.24 -28.60 1.37
C MET A 254 22.06 -30.13 1.36
N THR A 255 20.82 -30.63 1.19
CA THR A 255 20.51 -32.06 1.10
C THR A 255 20.43 -32.58 -0.34
N GLU A 256 20.63 -31.73 -1.35
CA GLU A 256 20.56 -32.13 -2.76
C GLU A 256 21.80 -32.89 -3.24
N ASP A 257 21.61 -33.77 -4.23
CA ASP A 257 22.65 -34.67 -4.75
C ASP A 257 23.90 -33.93 -5.24
N PHE A 258 23.75 -32.74 -5.84
CA PHE A 258 24.88 -31.96 -6.32
C PHE A 258 25.79 -31.48 -5.17
N VAL A 259 25.23 -31.25 -3.98
CA VAL A 259 25.98 -30.88 -2.77
C VAL A 259 26.76 -32.08 -2.25
N PHE A 260 26.14 -33.27 -2.25
CA PHE A 260 26.83 -34.52 -1.91
C PHE A 260 28.02 -34.77 -2.83
N VAL A 261 27.85 -34.62 -4.15
CA VAL A 261 28.94 -34.76 -5.13
C VAL A 261 30.02 -33.70 -4.92
N ALA A 262 29.67 -32.45 -4.61
CA ALA A 262 30.64 -31.40 -4.31
C ALA A 262 31.49 -31.73 -3.08
N ARG A 263 30.87 -32.26 -2.01
CA ARG A 263 31.58 -32.73 -0.81
C ARG A 263 32.44 -33.96 -1.08
N ALA A 264 31.94 -34.92 -1.88
CA ALA A 264 32.69 -36.13 -2.26
C ALA A 264 33.96 -35.81 -3.08
N LYS A 265 33.96 -34.69 -3.82
CA LYS A 265 35.15 -34.15 -4.49
C LYS A 265 36.17 -33.50 -3.54
N GLY A 266 35.90 -33.44 -2.24
CA GLY A 266 36.78 -32.86 -1.23
C GLY A 266 36.79 -31.33 -1.22
N LEU A 267 35.78 -30.67 -1.79
CA LEU A 267 35.69 -29.21 -1.76
C LEU A 267 35.51 -28.71 -0.31
N PRO A 268 36.14 -27.58 0.07
CA PRO A 268 35.96 -27.02 1.40
C PRO A 268 34.51 -26.55 1.60
N GLU A 269 33.97 -26.68 2.82
CA GLU A 269 32.57 -26.37 3.13
C GLU A 269 32.17 -24.93 2.75
N ARG A 270 33.12 -23.98 2.82
CA ARG A 270 32.91 -22.61 2.35
C ARG A 270 32.56 -22.56 0.86
N ASP A 271 33.28 -23.32 0.03
CA ASP A 271 33.07 -23.33 -1.42
C ASP A 271 31.80 -24.10 -1.77
N VAL A 272 31.49 -25.18 -1.05
CA VAL A 272 30.19 -25.88 -1.16
C VAL A 272 29.04 -24.89 -0.93
N ILE A 273 29.11 -24.10 0.14
CA ILE A 273 28.04 -23.15 0.48
C ILE A 273 27.96 -21.98 -0.53
N TYR A 274 29.05 -21.26 -0.78
CA TYR A 274 28.99 -20.03 -1.58
C TYR A 274 28.93 -20.27 -3.09
N LYS A 275 29.54 -21.34 -3.62
CA LYS A 275 29.60 -21.59 -5.07
C LYS A 275 28.54 -22.57 -5.57
N HIS A 276 28.09 -23.49 -4.72
CA HIS A 276 27.08 -24.48 -5.10
C HIS A 276 25.71 -24.15 -4.50
N VAL A 277 25.60 -24.04 -3.17
CA VAL A 277 24.29 -23.86 -2.51
C VAL A 277 23.65 -22.49 -2.80
N LEU A 278 24.41 -21.39 -2.74
CA LEU A 278 23.85 -20.05 -3.02
C LEU A 278 23.56 -19.77 -4.51
N ARG A 279 24.06 -20.62 -5.42
CA ARG A 279 23.91 -20.44 -6.87
C ARG A 279 22.70 -21.21 -7.43
N ALA A 280 22.27 -22.26 -6.73
CA ALA A 280 21.10 -23.05 -7.06
C ALA A 280 19.81 -22.24 -6.81
#